data_AF-A0A5C5U4X7-F1
#
_entry.id   AF-A0A5C5U4X7-F1
#
_cell.length_a   1.000
_cell.length_b   1.000
_cell.length_c   1.000
_cell.angle_alpha   90.00
_cell.angle_beta   90.00
_cell.angle_gamma   90.00
#
_symmetry.space_group_name_H-M   'P 1'
#
loop_
_entity.id
_entity.type
_entity.pdbx_description
1 polymer ?
#
loop_
_entity_poly.entity_id
_entity_poly.type
_entity_poly.pdbx_seq_one_letter_code
_entity_poly.pdbx_strand_id
1 'polypeptide(L)'
;MPSPCRTLATSLLLLAALAAWPASAQIRRCTTDDGSHVYTDRECKDIGAIERAPRIEVAGQGGRIIRRDCSRNVQDLVFELTAAIDSKDVNRLAGIYHWPGTSSRNAYAIMGRLDAIVNRPLVDITPLQPPPPPSPVAPAPQPLAWQTVPHAAAAQNPNAPAPAAPVPEDELPDAVKAAATRQQHTRRAPTGLVVDQTVANRITPLQTVFSLRRHLDCWWVSL
;
A
#
# COMPACT_ATOMS: atom_id res chain seq x y z
N MET A 1 45.29 -57.94 -19.06
CA MET A 1 45.59 -56.91 -20.07
C MET A 1 44.27 -56.32 -20.55
N PRO A 2 43.83 -55.15 -20.05
CA PRO A 2 42.59 -54.52 -20.51
C PRO A 2 42.78 -53.98 -21.94
N SER A 3 41.82 -54.27 -22.82
CA SER A 3 41.91 -54.00 -24.25
C SER A 3 41.89 -52.49 -24.57
N PRO A 4 42.84 -51.99 -25.41
CA PRO A 4 43.01 -50.56 -25.70
C PRO A 4 41.83 -49.93 -26.47
N CYS A 5 40.95 -50.75 -27.03
CA CYS A 5 39.80 -50.28 -27.81
C CYS A 5 38.67 -49.71 -26.93
N ARG A 6 38.49 -50.21 -25.69
CA ARG A 6 37.43 -49.71 -24.77
C ARG A 6 37.78 -48.38 -24.12
N THR A 7 39.07 -48.09 -23.91
CA THR A 7 39.53 -46.82 -23.32
C THR A 7 39.46 -45.65 -24.31
N LEU A 8 39.65 -45.90 -25.61
CA LEU A 8 39.50 -44.89 -26.65
C LEU A 8 38.05 -44.44 -26.82
N ALA A 9 37.10 -45.38 -26.81
CA ALA A 9 35.68 -45.07 -26.97
C ALA A 9 35.09 -44.25 -25.81
N THR A 10 35.48 -44.55 -24.57
CA THR A 10 35.07 -43.77 -23.39
C THR A 10 35.70 -42.38 -23.35
N SER A 11 36.94 -42.25 -23.81
CA SER A 11 37.62 -40.94 -23.91
C SER A 11 36.94 -40.03 -24.94
N LEU A 12 36.55 -40.56 -26.10
CA LEU A 12 35.87 -39.77 -27.15
C LEU A 12 34.47 -39.30 -26.70
N LEU A 13 33.74 -40.13 -25.96
CA LEU A 13 32.42 -39.78 -25.41
C LEU A 13 32.51 -38.71 -24.31
N LEU A 14 33.57 -38.73 -23.48
CA LEU A 14 33.81 -37.69 -22.49
C LEU A 14 34.17 -36.33 -23.14
N LEU A 15 34.96 -36.34 -24.21
CA LEU A 15 35.31 -35.12 -24.96
C LEU A 15 34.09 -34.50 -25.66
N ALA A 16 33.17 -35.30 -26.19
CA ALA A 16 31.94 -34.81 -26.81
C ALA A 16 30.98 -34.15 -25.80
N ALA A 17 30.90 -34.67 -24.56
CA ALA A 17 30.07 -34.10 -23.50
C ALA A 17 30.60 -32.75 -22.98
N LEU A 18 31.90 -32.50 -23.09
CA LEU A 18 32.54 -31.24 -22.68
C LEU A 18 32.39 -30.10 -23.70
N ALA A 19 32.00 -30.41 -24.95
CA ALA A 19 31.86 -29.41 -26.02
C ALA A 19 30.45 -28.78 -26.12
N ALA A 20 29.50 -29.22 -25.29
CA ALA A 20 28.15 -28.66 -25.26
C ALA A 20 28.13 -27.34 -24.46
N TRP A 21 28.69 -26.27 -25.04
CA TRP A 21 28.50 -24.93 -24.49
C TRP A 21 27.08 -24.44 -24.79
N PRO A 22 26.34 -23.93 -23.78
CA PRO A 22 25.04 -23.32 -24.04
C PRO A 22 25.25 -22.04 -24.87
N ALA A 23 24.69 -22.00 -26.07
CA ALA A 23 24.55 -20.76 -26.83
C ALA A 23 23.44 -19.93 -26.15
N SER A 24 23.84 -18.96 -25.34
CA SER A 24 22.91 -18.04 -24.68
C SER A 24 22.38 -17.01 -25.68
N ALA A 25 21.09 -17.10 -26.01
CA ALA A 25 20.37 -16.02 -26.67
C ALA A 25 20.18 -14.87 -25.65
N GLN A 26 21.15 -13.95 -25.63
CA GLN A 26 21.15 -12.79 -24.75
C GLN A 26 20.34 -11.65 -25.39
N ILE A 27 19.21 -11.29 -24.79
CA ILE A 27 18.44 -10.11 -25.18
C ILE A 27 19.25 -8.87 -24.79
N ARG A 28 19.72 -8.11 -25.79
CA ARG A 28 20.44 -6.85 -25.59
C ARG A 28 19.48 -5.67 -25.68
N ARG A 29 19.73 -4.65 -24.87
CA ARG A 29 18.99 -3.38 -24.89
C ARG A 29 19.85 -2.31 -25.53
N CYS A 30 19.45 -1.87 -26.72
CA CYS A 30 20.18 -0.88 -27.50
C CYS A 30 19.46 0.47 -27.48
N THR A 31 20.21 1.55 -27.62
CA THR A 31 19.68 2.90 -27.89
C THR A 31 20.12 3.36 -29.27
N THR A 32 19.13 3.71 -30.10
CA THR A 32 19.31 4.30 -31.44
C THR A 32 19.76 5.77 -31.32
N ASP A 33 20.25 6.34 -32.42
CA ASP A 33 20.66 7.74 -32.52
C ASP A 33 19.48 8.72 -32.29
N ASP A 34 18.28 8.31 -32.70
CA ASP A 34 17.02 9.02 -32.40
C ASP A 34 16.61 8.95 -30.90
N GLY A 35 17.40 8.28 -30.06
CA GLY A 35 17.13 8.11 -28.63
C GLY A 35 16.10 7.03 -28.30
N SER A 36 15.58 6.31 -29.29
CA SER A 36 14.61 5.22 -29.08
C SER A 36 15.28 3.95 -28.56
N HIS A 37 14.57 3.21 -27.69
CA HIS A 37 15.03 1.95 -27.11
C HIS A 37 14.58 0.76 -27.95
N VAL A 38 15.52 -0.12 -28.31
CA VAL A 38 15.26 -1.35 -29.09
C VAL A 38 15.83 -2.55 -28.35
N TYR A 39 15.07 -3.64 -28.29
CA TYR A 39 15.51 -4.92 -27.73
C TYR A 39 15.77 -5.90 -28.87
N THR A 40 16.96 -6.49 -28.91
CA THR A 40 17.37 -7.39 -29.99
C THR A 40 18.30 -8.47 -29.46
N ASP A 41 18.30 -9.62 -30.11
CA ASP A 41 19.25 -10.72 -29.93
C ASP A 41 20.55 -10.51 -30.74
N ARG A 42 20.58 -9.53 -31.65
CA ARG A 42 21.73 -9.15 -32.45
C ARG A 42 22.59 -8.09 -31.74
N GLU A 43 23.87 -7.97 -32.13
CA GLU A 43 24.75 -6.95 -31.56
C GLU A 43 24.23 -5.55 -31.89
N CYS A 44 24.23 -4.64 -30.90
CA CYS A 44 23.70 -3.28 -31.11
C CYS A 44 24.41 -2.52 -32.24
N LYS A 45 25.71 -2.78 -32.43
CA LYS A 45 26.52 -2.18 -33.50
C LYS A 45 25.98 -2.52 -34.90
N ASP A 46 25.38 -3.70 -35.08
CA ASP A 46 24.86 -4.13 -36.38
C ASP A 46 23.60 -3.35 -36.80
N ILE A 47 22.89 -2.76 -35.85
CA ILE A 47 21.67 -1.96 -36.08
C ILE A 47 21.93 -0.46 -35.92
N GLY A 48 23.20 -0.03 -35.95
CA GLY A 48 23.57 1.38 -35.77
C GLY A 48 23.27 1.93 -34.38
N ALA A 49 23.01 1.05 -33.41
CA ALA A 49 22.68 1.43 -32.04
C ALA A 49 23.88 1.21 -31.11
N ILE A 50 23.86 1.91 -29.98
CA ILE A 50 24.83 1.70 -28.91
C ILE A 50 24.22 0.83 -27.82
N GLU A 51 24.99 -0.13 -27.32
CA GLU A 51 24.55 -1.00 -26.24
C GLU A 51 24.38 -0.18 -24.97
N ARG A 52 23.16 -0.16 -24.45
CA ARG A 52 22.91 0.37 -23.12
C ARG A 52 23.27 -0.75 -22.17
N ALA A 53 24.49 -0.71 -21.63
CA ALA A 53 24.81 -1.52 -20.47
C ALA A 53 23.66 -1.36 -19.46
N PRO A 54 23.17 -2.44 -18.82
CA PRO A 54 22.29 -2.28 -17.68
C PRO A 54 22.96 -1.23 -16.81
N ARG A 55 22.19 -0.26 -16.32
CA ARG A 55 22.67 0.49 -15.17
C ARG A 55 22.97 -0.61 -14.16
N ILE A 56 24.25 -0.89 -13.95
CA ILE A 56 24.71 -1.57 -12.76
C ILE A 56 24.21 -0.59 -11.70
N GLU A 57 23.01 -0.85 -11.18
CA GLU A 57 22.73 -0.44 -9.83
C GLU A 57 23.94 -0.96 -9.09
N VAL A 58 24.78 -0.05 -8.62
CA VAL A 58 25.92 -0.43 -7.81
C VAL A 58 25.31 -1.34 -6.74
N ALA A 59 25.60 -2.63 -6.82
CA ALA A 59 25.32 -3.58 -5.77
C ALA A 59 26.23 -3.14 -4.62
N GLY A 60 25.74 -2.14 -3.89
CA GLY A 60 26.53 -1.22 -3.08
C GLY A 60 25.86 0.15 -3.08
N GLN A 61 24.94 0.34 -2.14
CA GLN A 61 24.16 1.58 -1.87
C GLN A 61 22.78 1.70 -2.57
N GLY A 62 22.12 0.59 -2.93
CA GLY A 62 20.70 0.56 -3.32
C GLY A 62 19.72 0.23 -2.18
N GLY A 63 20.22 -0.35 -1.08
CA GLY A 63 19.54 -0.29 0.19
C GLY A 63 20.14 0.87 0.96
N ARG A 64 19.52 2.06 0.93
CA ARG A 64 19.57 2.82 2.18
C ARG A 64 19.11 1.78 3.21
N ILE A 65 19.93 1.51 4.21
CA ILE A 65 19.41 1.08 5.50
C ILE A 65 18.45 2.22 5.84
N ILE A 66 17.21 2.18 5.33
CA ILE A 66 16.11 2.88 5.96
C ILE A 66 16.17 2.23 7.33
N ARG A 67 16.67 3.01 8.29
CA ARG A 67 16.89 2.57 9.66
C ARG A 67 15.66 1.79 10.04
N ARG A 68 15.85 0.50 10.31
CA ARG A 68 14.82 -0.50 10.65
C ARG A 68 14.04 -0.15 11.93
N ASP A 69 14.18 1.08 12.42
CA ASP A 69 13.87 1.51 13.77
C ASP A 69 12.90 2.70 13.81
N CYS A 70 12.51 3.32 12.67
CA CYS A 70 11.60 4.47 12.73
C CYS A 70 10.95 4.85 11.39
N SER A 71 9.68 4.49 11.20
CA SER A 71 8.87 5.06 10.10
C SER A 71 8.39 6.45 10.50
N ARG A 72 8.83 7.51 9.82
CA ARG A 72 8.52 8.90 10.20
C ARG A 72 7.13 9.35 9.79
N ASN A 73 6.57 8.71 8.77
CA ASN A 73 5.20 8.93 8.34
C ASN A 73 4.55 7.57 8.02
N VAL A 74 3.21 7.57 7.85
CA VAL A 74 2.45 6.34 7.62
C VAL A 74 2.77 5.71 6.26
N GLN A 75 3.15 6.50 5.25
CA GLN A 75 3.51 5.97 3.93
C GLN A 75 4.83 5.18 3.98
N ASP A 76 5.82 5.66 4.74
CA ASP A 76 7.06 4.91 5.00
C ASP A 76 6.74 3.58 5.69
N LEU A 77 5.81 3.60 6.65
CA LEU A 77 5.39 2.39 7.38
C LEU A 77 4.68 1.40 6.47
N VAL A 78 3.78 1.86 5.61
CA VAL A 78 3.09 1.03 4.61
C VAL A 78 4.10 0.43 3.64
N PHE A 79 5.06 1.22 3.16
CA PHE A 79 6.13 0.73 2.29
C PHE A 79 6.95 -0.39 2.95
N GLU A 80 7.37 -0.21 4.21
CA GLU A 80 8.12 -1.24 4.94
C GLU A 80 7.28 -2.48 5.22
N LEU A 81 5.99 -2.32 5.53
CA LEU A 81 5.05 -3.43 5.72
C LEU A 81 4.86 -4.24 4.44
N THR A 82 4.61 -3.58 3.30
CA THR A 82 4.52 -4.22 1.98
C THR A 82 5.81 -4.96 1.67
N ALA A 83 6.96 -4.30 1.83
CA ALA A 83 8.25 -4.90 1.51
C ALA A 83 8.59 -6.10 2.40
N ALA A 84 8.19 -6.10 3.68
CA ALA A 84 8.35 -7.25 4.56
C ALA A 84 7.48 -8.45 4.16
N ILE A 85 6.24 -8.21 3.71
CA ILE A 85 5.34 -9.28 3.24
C ILE A 85 5.80 -9.82 1.89
N ASP A 86 6.12 -8.95 0.93
CA ASP A 86 6.57 -9.35 -0.41
C ASP A 86 7.87 -10.15 -0.35
N SER A 87 8.80 -9.79 0.54
CA SER A 87 10.04 -10.55 0.75
C SER A 87 9.89 -11.71 1.73
N LYS A 88 8.71 -11.92 2.33
CA LYS A 88 8.43 -12.90 3.38
C LYS A 88 9.42 -12.83 4.56
N ASP A 89 9.79 -11.62 4.97
CA ASP A 89 10.79 -11.39 6.01
C ASP A 89 10.12 -11.00 7.34
N VAL A 90 9.98 -11.98 8.23
CA VAL A 90 9.40 -11.78 9.57
C VAL A 90 10.25 -10.84 10.43
N ASN A 91 11.57 -10.82 10.26
CA ASN A 91 12.44 -9.95 11.04
C ASN A 91 12.29 -8.50 10.59
N ARG A 92 12.05 -8.27 9.29
CA ARG A 92 11.71 -6.94 8.78
C ARG A 92 10.37 -6.46 9.32
N LEU A 93 9.34 -7.30 9.34
CA LEU A 93 8.05 -6.95 9.96
C LEU A 93 8.18 -6.72 11.47
N ALA A 94 8.97 -7.53 12.17
CA ALA A 94 9.25 -7.35 13.58
C ALA A 94 9.97 -6.02 13.87
N GLY A 95 10.80 -5.53 12.96
CA GLY A 95 11.48 -4.24 13.09
C GLY A 95 10.53 -3.04 13.16
N ILE A 96 9.36 -3.12 12.50
CA ILE A 96 8.33 -2.06 12.51
C ILE A 96 7.20 -2.30 13.53
N TYR A 97 7.30 -3.35 14.34
CA TYR A 97 6.32 -3.69 15.38
C TYR A 97 6.60 -2.96 16.71
N HIS A 98 5.55 -2.52 17.38
CA HIS A 98 5.63 -1.86 18.69
C HIS A 98 5.81 -2.87 19.84
N TRP A 99 7.06 -3.21 20.16
CA TRP A 99 7.42 -4.12 21.25
C TRP A 99 7.26 -3.63 22.70
N PRO A 100 7.37 -2.32 23.03
CA PRO A 100 7.40 -1.87 24.44
C PRO A 100 6.22 -2.41 25.28
N GLY A 101 6.54 -2.94 26.47
CA GLY A 101 5.56 -3.52 27.39
C GLY A 101 5.20 -4.99 27.14
N THR A 102 5.82 -5.64 26.15
CA THR A 102 5.54 -7.05 25.82
C THR A 102 6.34 -8.01 26.70
N SER A 103 5.68 -8.99 27.33
CA SER A 103 6.35 -10.08 28.05
C SER A 103 6.98 -11.10 27.10
N SER A 104 8.01 -11.83 27.53
CA SER A 104 8.68 -12.82 26.66
C SER A 104 7.72 -13.86 26.09
N ARG A 105 6.76 -14.35 26.89
CA ARG A 105 5.73 -15.29 26.41
C ARG A 105 4.88 -14.69 25.30
N ASN A 106 4.44 -13.44 25.49
CA ASN A 106 3.64 -12.76 24.48
C ASN A 106 4.47 -12.43 23.23
N ALA A 107 5.76 -12.12 23.39
CA ALA A 107 6.65 -11.83 22.27
C ALA A 107 6.78 -13.03 21.31
N TYR A 108 6.93 -14.25 21.83
CA TYR A 108 6.93 -15.46 20.99
C TYR A 108 5.59 -15.68 20.27
N ALA A 109 4.46 -15.44 20.95
CA ALA A 109 3.14 -15.54 20.33
C ALA A 109 2.95 -14.50 19.21
N ILE A 110 3.41 -13.27 19.43
CA ILE A 110 3.40 -12.20 18.43
C ILE A 110 4.28 -12.60 17.24
N MET A 111 5.51 -13.06 17.47
CA MET A 111 6.40 -13.51 16.38
C MET A 111 5.76 -14.60 15.52
N GLY A 112 5.09 -15.58 16.12
CA GLY A 112 4.36 -16.61 15.37
C GLY A 112 3.21 -16.04 14.53
N ARG A 113 2.53 -14.99 15.01
CA ARG A 113 1.50 -14.28 14.22
C ARG A 113 2.12 -13.47 13.08
N LEU A 114 3.21 -12.74 13.34
CA LEU A 114 3.92 -11.96 12.32
C LEU A 114 4.47 -12.88 11.22
N ASP A 115 5.03 -14.03 11.59
CA ASP A 115 5.51 -15.06 10.65
C ASP A 115 4.37 -15.58 9.75
N ALA A 116 3.22 -15.91 10.36
CA ALA A 116 2.06 -16.33 9.60
C ALA A 116 1.54 -15.22 8.64
N ILE A 117 1.65 -13.95 9.03
CA ILE A 117 1.25 -12.80 8.19
C ILE A 117 2.19 -12.64 7.00
N VAL A 118 3.50 -12.59 7.20
CA VAL A 118 4.45 -12.38 6.09
C VAL A 118 4.45 -13.53 5.08
N ASN A 119 4.08 -14.75 5.50
CA ASN A 119 4.02 -15.91 4.61
C ASN A 119 2.76 -15.98 3.73
N ARG A 120 1.82 -15.03 3.87
CA ARG A 120 0.61 -14.97 3.03
C ARG A 120 0.75 -13.91 1.93
N PRO A 121 0.31 -14.21 0.69
CA PRO A 121 0.27 -13.22 -0.38
C PRO A 121 -0.54 -12.00 0.01
N LEU A 122 0.01 -10.81 -0.26
CA LEU A 122 -0.65 -9.53 -0.07
C LEU A 122 -1.64 -9.28 -1.22
N VAL A 123 -2.84 -8.82 -0.88
CA VAL A 123 -3.85 -8.35 -1.84
C VAL A 123 -3.91 -6.83 -1.79
N ASP A 124 -4.09 -6.25 -0.60
CA ASP A 124 -4.18 -4.80 -0.41
C ASP A 124 -3.79 -4.38 1.03
N ILE A 125 -3.46 -3.09 1.20
CA ILE A 125 -3.31 -2.43 2.50
C ILE A 125 -4.13 -1.14 2.49
N THR A 126 -5.22 -1.12 3.24
CA THR A 126 -6.13 0.03 3.34
C THR A 126 -6.02 0.73 4.70
N PRO A 127 -5.98 2.08 4.77
CA PRO A 127 -6.01 2.79 6.04
C PRO A 127 -7.35 2.61 6.78
N LEU A 128 -7.29 2.25 8.06
CA LEU A 128 -8.46 2.20 8.93
C LEU A 128 -8.75 3.60 9.48
N GLN A 129 -9.85 4.19 9.04
CA GLN A 129 -10.28 5.52 9.50
C GLN A 129 -10.90 5.44 10.90
N PRO A 130 -10.62 6.40 11.80
CA PRO A 130 -11.33 6.50 13.07
C PRO A 130 -12.84 6.64 12.86
N PRO A 131 -13.67 6.05 13.75
CA PRO A 131 -15.12 6.14 13.66
C PRO A 131 -15.56 7.62 13.64
N PRO A 132 -16.57 7.99 12.83
CA PRO A 132 -17.06 9.36 12.78
C PRO A 132 -17.43 9.82 14.20
N PRO A 133 -17.19 11.10 14.54
CA PRO A 133 -17.63 11.61 15.83
C PRO A 133 -19.13 11.34 15.98
N PRO A 134 -19.62 11.05 17.21
CA PRO A 134 -21.05 10.89 17.42
C PRO A 134 -21.76 12.14 16.89
N SER A 135 -22.79 11.93 16.08
CA SER A 135 -23.63 13.04 15.65
C SER A 135 -24.15 13.75 16.90
N PRO A 136 -24.09 15.09 16.98
CA PRO A 136 -24.71 15.78 18.10
C PRO A 136 -26.15 15.27 18.20
N VAL A 137 -26.51 14.77 19.38
CA VAL A 137 -27.88 14.34 19.66
C VAL A 137 -28.75 15.53 19.31
N ALA A 138 -29.57 15.39 18.27
CA ALA A 138 -30.51 16.44 17.92
C ALA A 138 -31.31 16.76 19.19
N PRO A 139 -31.46 18.05 19.55
CA PRO A 139 -32.27 18.41 20.71
C PRO A 139 -33.61 17.68 20.59
N ALA A 140 -34.08 17.12 21.71
CA ALA A 140 -35.33 16.38 21.74
C ALA A 140 -36.40 17.16 20.95
N PRO A 141 -37.18 16.52 20.06
CA PRO A 141 -38.18 17.23 19.28
C PRO A 141 -39.02 18.03 20.26
N GLN A 142 -38.93 19.36 20.14
CA GLN A 142 -39.77 20.23 20.94
C GLN A 142 -41.21 19.80 20.67
N PRO A 143 -42.06 19.68 21.70
CA PRO A 143 -43.45 19.31 21.47
C PRO A 143 -43.98 20.23 20.37
N LEU A 144 -44.53 19.61 19.31
CA LEU A 144 -45.15 20.32 18.22
C LEU A 144 -46.33 21.11 18.81
N ALA A 145 -46.06 22.35 19.20
CA ALA A 145 -47.09 23.29 19.57
C ALA A 145 -47.78 23.68 18.28
N TRP A 146 -48.99 23.16 18.07
CA TRP A 146 -49.87 23.64 17.03
C TRP A 146 -50.11 25.14 17.28
N GLN A 147 -49.32 25.97 16.62
CA GLN A 147 -49.63 27.38 16.50
C GLN A 147 -50.81 27.45 15.54
N THR A 148 -52.01 27.63 16.09
CA THR A 148 -53.09 28.13 15.28
C THR A 148 -52.64 29.50 14.81
N VAL A 149 -52.32 29.61 13.52
CA VAL A 149 -52.22 30.92 12.89
C VAL A 149 -53.54 31.61 13.25
N PRO A 150 -53.55 32.75 13.96
CA PRO A 150 -54.79 33.46 14.16
C PRO A 150 -55.35 33.68 12.77
N HIS A 151 -56.54 33.16 12.50
CA HIS A 151 -57.24 33.52 11.27
C HIS A 151 -57.40 35.04 11.37
N ALA A 152 -56.56 35.78 10.66
CA ALA A 152 -56.54 37.22 10.67
C ALA A 152 -57.85 37.68 10.01
N ALA A 153 -58.93 37.70 10.79
CA ALA A 153 -60.13 38.43 10.47
C ALA A 153 -59.83 39.93 10.67
N ALA A 154 -59.07 40.48 9.73
CA ALA A 154 -58.68 41.88 9.49
C ALA A 154 -57.18 41.89 9.11
N ALA A 155 -56.71 42.37 7.97
CA ALA A 155 -57.32 43.18 6.93
C ALA A 155 -56.62 42.86 5.61
N GLN A 156 -57.36 42.52 4.57
CA GLN A 156 -56.86 42.52 3.20
C GLN A 156 -56.72 43.98 2.76
N ASN A 157 -55.54 44.57 3.00
CA ASN A 157 -55.13 45.78 2.30
C ASN A 157 -54.44 45.33 0.99
N PRO A 158 -55.05 45.53 -0.19
CA PRO A 158 -54.46 45.09 -1.46
C PRO A 158 -53.18 45.86 -1.86
N ASN A 159 -52.77 46.89 -1.10
CA ASN A 159 -51.55 47.66 -1.34
C ASN A 159 -50.45 47.46 -0.27
N ALA A 160 -50.52 46.42 0.56
CA ALA A 160 -49.39 46.08 1.43
C ALA A 160 -48.27 45.40 0.60
N PRO A 161 -47.03 45.93 0.55
CA PRO A 161 -45.94 45.22 -0.10
C PRO A 161 -45.72 43.90 0.66
N ALA A 162 -45.71 42.78 -0.09
CA ALA A 162 -45.55 41.46 0.47
C ALA A 162 -44.28 41.41 1.35
N PRO A 163 -44.34 40.85 2.57
CA PRO A 163 -43.11 40.60 3.32
C PRO A 163 -42.28 39.62 2.49
N ALA A 164 -41.08 40.06 2.08
CA ALA A 164 -40.11 39.17 1.47
C ALA A 164 -39.93 37.98 2.41
N ALA A 165 -40.13 36.78 1.89
CA ALA A 165 -39.83 35.56 2.64
C ALA A 165 -38.39 35.68 3.18
N PRO A 166 -38.12 35.30 4.44
CA PRO A 166 -36.75 35.23 4.90
C PRO A 166 -36.02 34.24 4.00
N VAL A 167 -35.10 34.76 3.20
CA VAL A 167 -34.13 33.94 2.47
C VAL A 167 -33.32 33.23 3.55
N PRO A 168 -33.13 31.89 3.52
CA PRO A 168 -32.21 31.24 4.43
C PRO A 168 -30.81 31.72 4.08
N GLU A 169 -30.30 32.71 4.82
CA GLU A 169 -29.01 33.37 4.54
C GLU A 169 -27.77 32.55 4.95
N ASP A 170 -27.91 31.28 5.31
CA ASP A 170 -26.78 30.46 5.78
C ASP A 170 -26.80 28.99 5.28
N GLU A 171 -27.43 28.69 4.14
CA GLU A 171 -27.31 27.36 3.54
C GLU A 171 -26.07 27.28 2.64
N LEU A 172 -24.93 26.98 3.26
CA LEU A 172 -23.69 26.70 2.55
C LEU A 172 -23.96 25.59 1.50
N PRO A 173 -23.62 25.80 0.20
CA PRO A 173 -23.96 24.85 -0.85
C PRO A 173 -23.47 23.45 -0.51
N ASP A 174 -24.24 22.41 -0.86
CA ASP A 174 -23.90 21.00 -0.56
C ASP A 174 -22.49 20.62 -1.01
N ALA A 175 -22.02 21.22 -2.11
CA ALA A 175 -20.66 21.05 -2.61
C ALA A 175 -19.58 21.54 -1.62
N VAL A 176 -19.83 22.65 -0.92
CA VAL A 176 -18.91 23.22 0.07
C VAL A 176 -18.96 22.42 1.37
N LYS A 177 -20.13 21.97 1.82
CA LYS A 177 -20.24 21.00 2.93
C LYS A 177 -19.52 19.70 2.61
N ALA A 178 -19.70 19.16 1.40
CA ALA A 178 -19.00 17.95 0.94
C ALA A 178 -17.48 18.15 0.86
N ALA A 179 -17.01 19.32 0.41
CA ALA A 179 -15.59 19.66 0.39
C ALA A 179 -15.00 19.80 1.80
N ALA A 180 -15.72 20.46 2.73
CA ALA A 180 -15.32 20.60 4.12
C ALA A 180 -15.22 19.24 4.83
N THR A 181 -16.21 18.36 4.63
CA THR A 181 -16.19 16.99 5.15
C THR A 181 -15.00 16.18 4.59
N ARG A 182 -14.74 16.28 3.27
CA ARG A 182 -13.55 15.65 2.65
C ARG A 182 -12.25 16.15 3.28
N GLN A 183 -12.10 17.46 3.46
CA GLN A 183 -10.94 18.07 4.10
C GLN A 183 -10.79 17.69 5.59
N GLN A 184 -11.90 17.40 6.26
CA GLN A 184 -11.90 16.98 7.66
C GLN A 184 -11.53 15.50 7.80
N HIS A 185 -11.97 14.68 6.84
CA HIS A 185 -11.55 13.28 6.73
C HIS A 185 -10.05 13.16 6.43
N THR A 186 -9.50 13.97 5.51
CA THR A 186 -8.05 14.00 5.23
C THR A 186 -7.23 14.51 6.42
N ARG A 187 -7.83 15.31 7.33
CA ARG A 187 -7.17 15.78 8.54
C ARG A 187 -7.14 14.75 9.67
N ARG A 188 -8.06 13.78 9.67
CA ARG A 188 -8.03 12.68 10.65
C ARG A 188 -7.00 11.65 10.21
N ALA A 189 -5.91 11.57 10.97
CA ALA A 189 -4.92 10.52 10.78
C ALA A 189 -5.58 9.14 10.94
N PRO A 190 -5.19 8.15 10.11
CA PRO A 190 -5.68 6.78 10.25
C PRO A 190 -5.31 6.22 11.63
N THR A 191 -6.18 5.38 12.18
CA THR A 191 -5.95 4.71 13.48
C THR A 191 -5.31 3.33 13.33
N GLY A 192 -5.35 2.77 12.12
CA GLY A 192 -4.85 1.42 11.84
C GLY A 192 -4.58 1.21 10.36
N LEU A 193 -4.06 0.04 10.03
CA LEU A 193 -3.92 -0.49 8.68
C LEU A 193 -4.65 -1.82 8.59
N VAL A 194 -5.44 -1.99 7.56
CA VAL A 194 -6.15 -3.22 7.22
C VAL A 194 -5.35 -3.91 6.13
N VAL A 195 -4.86 -5.12 6.41
CA VAL A 195 -4.07 -5.92 5.48
C VAL A 195 -4.93 -7.06 5.00
N ASP A 196 -5.25 -7.04 3.71
CA ASP A 196 -6.02 -8.09 3.04
C ASP A 196 -5.06 -9.08 2.38
N GLN A 197 -5.22 -10.36 2.70
CA GLN A 197 -4.37 -11.44 2.23
C GLN A 197 -5.20 -12.65 1.79
N THR A 198 -4.61 -13.55 1.03
CA THR A 198 -5.24 -14.86 0.73
C THR A 198 -4.60 -15.98 1.54
N VAL A 199 -5.40 -16.94 2.03
CA VAL A 199 -4.87 -18.18 2.66
C VAL A 199 -4.34 -19.16 1.60
N ALA A 200 -3.65 -20.24 2.03
CA ALA A 200 -2.89 -21.18 1.19
C ALA A 200 -3.61 -21.71 -0.08
N ASN A 201 -4.94 -21.74 -0.12
CA ASN A 201 -5.74 -22.16 -1.28
C ASN A 201 -6.22 -20.98 -2.17
N ARG A 202 -5.70 -19.77 -1.96
CA ARG A 202 -5.80 -18.55 -2.79
C ARG A 202 -7.21 -17.97 -3.05
N ILE A 203 -8.26 -18.48 -2.41
CA ILE A 203 -9.64 -18.04 -2.67
C ILE A 203 -10.29 -17.36 -1.45
N THR A 204 -9.98 -17.79 -0.22
CA THR A 204 -10.59 -17.17 0.98
C THR A 204 -9.78 -15.94 1.41
N PRO A 205 -10.38 -14.73 1.40
CA PRO A 205 -9.72 -13.55 1.93
C PRO A 205 -9.58 -13.66 3.45
N LEU A 206 -8.43 -13.24 3.96
CA LEU A 206 -8.16 -13.09 5.37
C LEU A 206 -7.70 -11.66 5.62
N GLN A 207 -8.41 -10.97 6.50
CA GLN A 207 -8.12 -9.61 6.86
C GLN A 207 -7.40 -9.58 8.22
N THR A 208 -6.31 -8.84 8.30
CA THR A 208 -5.59 -8.56 9.55
C THR A 208 -5.56 -7.07 9.79
N VAL A 209 -5.98 -6.63 10.98
CA VAL A 209 -5.94 -5.21 11.34
C VAL A 209 -4.75 -4.96 12.25
N PHE A 210 -3.87 -4.07 11.82
CA PHE A 210 -2.83 -3.49 12.67
C PHE A 210 -3.29 -2.15 13.22
N SER A 211 -3.15 -1.93 14.52
CA SER A 211 -3.28 -0.60 15.09
C SER A 211 -2.01 0.22 14.82
N LEU A 212 -2.17 1.52 14.59
CA LEU A 212 -1.04 2.44 14.46
C LEU A 212 -0.70 3.02 15.83
N ARG A 213 0.59 2.99 16.19
CA ARG A 213 1.11 3.55 17.44
C ARG A 213 2.16 4.60 17.12
N ARG A 214 2.10 5.72 17.83
CA ARG A 214 3.15 6.74 17.82
C ARG A 214 4.00 6.59 19.07
N HIS A 215 5.28 6.33 18.90
CA HIS A 215 6.24 6.16 20.00
C HIS A 215 7.61 6.65 19.54
N LEU A 216 8.26 7.50 20.35
CA LEU A 216 9.55 8.14 20.02
C LEU A 216 9.53 8.88 18.67
N ASP A 217 8.43 9.57 18.37
CA ASP A 217 8.17 10.26 17.09
C ASP A 217 8.18 9.38 15.83
N CYS A 218 8.07 8.07 16.01
CA CYS A 218 7.95 7.10 14.93
C CYS A 218 6.55 6.47 14.92
N TRP A 219 6.14 6.02 13.75
CA TRP A 219 4.98 5.17 13.54
C TRP A 219 5.37 3.70 13.63
N TRP A 220 4.55 2.94 14.31
CA TRP A 220 4.72 1.51 14.53
C TRP A 220 3.39 0.79 14.32
N VAL A 221 3.44 -0.48 13.93
CA VAL A 221 2.27 -1.37 13.91
C VAL A 221 2.15 -2.15 15.21
N SER A 222 0.93 -2.46 15.65
CA SER A 222 0.66 -3.41 16.73
C SER A 222 -0.55 -4.29 16.41
N LEU A 223 -0.56 -5.50 16.97
CA LEU A 223 -1.67 -6.46 16.90
C LEU A 223 -2.59 -6.37 18.12
#